data_AF-A0A139PZ56-F1
#
_entry.id   AF-A0A139PZ56-F1
#
_cell.length_a   1.000
_cell.length_b   1.000
_cell.length_c   1.000
_cell.angle_alpha   90.00
_cell.angle_beta   90.00
_cell.angle_gamma   90.00
#
_symmetry.space_group_name_H-M   'P 1'
#
loop_
_entity.id
_entity.type
_entity.pdbx_description
1 polymer ?
#
loop_
_entity_poly.entity_id
_entity_poly.type
_entity_poly.pdbx_seq_one_letter_code
_entity_poly.pdbx_strand_id
1 'polypeptide(L)'
;MISKIPGYTPQVNVFSGMILAMIVITGLIVGIFVYIITIQKLGLYGIMRAQGIQIKTIVWSLFCQIFLLAGMGIALALLAIGGVILVLPATFFFYPSWIAYSVLSLVISLMALLGGVISLPRLLKVDPITAIAE
;
A
#
# COMPACT_ATOMS: atom_id res chain seq x y z
N MET A 1 9.22 2.06 37.38
CA MET A 1 9.73 0.74 37.82
C MET A 1 9.40 -0.41 36.83
N ILE A 2 9.04 -0.13 35.56
CA ILE A 2 8.85 -1.18 34.54
C ILE A 2 10.16 -1.57 33.82
N SER A 3 11.11 -0.64 33.74
CA SER A 3 12.39 -0.78 33.04
C SER A 3 13.47 -1.60 33.78
N LYS A 4 13.15 -2.10 34.99
CA LYS A 4 14.10 -2.83 35.87
C LYS A 4 13.83 -4.33 35.96
N ILE A 5 12.83 -4.84 35.24
CA ILE A 5 12.63 -6.29 35.13
C ILE A 5 13.73 -6.83 34.21
N PRO A 6 14.64 -7.70 34.70
CA PRO A 6 15.67 -8.30 33.84
C PRO A 6 14.97 -9.07 32.72
N GLY A 7 15.20 -8.65 31.47
CA GLY A 7 14.57 -9.22 30.27
C GLY A 7 13.57 -8.31 29.55
N TYR A 8 13.00 -7.29 30.20
CA TYR A 8 12.02 -6.39 29.56
C TYR A 8 12.64 -5.55 28.43
N THR A 9 13.79 -4.91 28.69
CA THR A 9 14.45 -4.03 27.72
C THR A 9 14.94 -4.78 26.46
N PRO A 10 15.58 -5.97 26.57
CA PRO A 10 15.90 -6.77 25.39
C PRO A 10 14.67 -7.22 24.60
N GLN A 11 13.59 -7.61 25.29
CA GLN A 11 12.37 -8.11 24.66
C GLN A 11 11.65 -7.03 23.84
N VAL A 12 11.47 -5.83 24.38
CA VAL A 12 10.83 -4.73 23.64
C VAL A 12 11.65 -4.30 22.42
N ASN A 13 12.97 -4.36 22.49
CA ASN A 13 13.84 -4.06 21.35
C ASN A 13 13.67 -5.08 20.22
N VAL A 14 13.60 -6.38 20.54
CA VAL A 14 13.37 -7.43 19.54
C VAL A 14 11.98 -7.30 18.91
N PHE A 15 10.93 -7.11 19.72
CA PHE A 15 9.57 -6.91 19.20
C PHE A 15 9.46 -5.66 18.33
N SER A 16 10.07 -4.54 18.73
CA SER A 16 10.12 -3.34 17.91
C SER A 16 10.83 -3.60 16.57
N GLY A 17 11.93 -4.36 16.59
CA GLY A 17 12.62 -4.79 15.38
C GLY A 17 11.73 -5.64 14.45
N MET A 18 10.97 -6.59 15.00
CA MET A 18 10.02 -7.39 14.23
C MET A 18 8.92 -6.54 13.57
N ILE A 19 8.33 -5.61 14.32
CA ILE A 19 7.29 -4.70 13.80
C ILE A 19 7.86 -3.85 12.66
N LEU A 20 9.05 -3.29 12.83
CA LEU A 20 9.68 -2.45 11.82
C LEU A 20 10.00 -3.24 10.53
N ALA A 21 10.57 -4.45 10.65
CA ALA A 21 10.84 -5.30 9.51
C ALA A 21 9.55 -5.68 8.75
N MET A 22 8.48 -6.02 9.47
CA MET A 22 7.17 -6.32 8.87
C MET A 22 6.60 -5.12 8.13
N ILE A 23 6.64 -3.92 8.73
CA ILE A 23 6.18 -2.68 8.06
C ILE A 23 6.93 -2.46 6.75
N VAL A 24 8.25 -2.62 6.74
CA VAL A 24 9.09 -2.44 5.54
C VAL A 24 8.74 -3.46 4.46
N ILE A 25 8.67 -4.74 4.79
CA ILE A 25 8.38 -5.80 3.83
C ILE A 25 6.96 -5.66 3.26
N THR A 26 5.96 -5.39 4.12
CA THR A 26 4.58 -5.15 3.68
C THR A 26 4.49 -3.95 2.75
N GLY A 27 5.15 -2.84 3.08
CA GLY A 27 5.17 -1.65 2.22
C GLY A 27 5.76 -1.96 0.84
N LEU A 28 6.87 -2.69 0.78
CA LEU A 28 7.53 -3.08 -0.47
C LEU A 28 6.60 -3.97 -1.31
N ILE A 29 5.97 -4.97 -0.69
CA ILE A 29 5.01 -5.88 -1.36
C ILE A 29 3.86 -5.08 -1.98
N VAL A 30 3.23 -4.17 -1.22
CA VAL A 30 2.15 -3.32 -1.73
C VAL A 30 2.62 -2.49 -2.94
N GLY A 31 3.82 -1.89 -2.85
CA GLY A 31 4.39 -1.13 -3.96
C GLY A 31 4.57 -1.96 -5.24
N ILE A 32 5.08 -3.18 -5.11
CA ILE A 32 5.24 -4.11 -6.25
C ILE A 32 3.87 -4.49 -6.84
N PHE A 33 2.87 -4.80 -6.02
CA PHE A 33 1.54 -5.14 -6.52
C PHE A 33 0.90 -3.99 -7.29
N VAL A 34 0.98 -2.76 -6.76
CA VAL A 34 0.46 -1.57 -7.46
C VAL A 34 1.20 -1.35 -8.77
N TYR A 35 2.52 -1.54 -8.79
CA TYR A 35 3.33 -1.47 -10.00
C TYR A 35 2.86 -2.49 -11.05
N ILE A 36 2.69 -3.76 -10.67
CA ILE A 36 2.25 -4.83 -11.57
C ILE A 36 0.86 -4.53 -12.13
N ILE A 37 -0.11 -4.18 -11.28
CA ILE A 37 -1.49 -3.87 -11.70
C ILE A 37 -1.51 -2.69 -12.68
N THR A 38 -0.68 -1.67 -12.44
CA THR A 38 -0.61 -0.50 -13.31
C THR A 38 -0.05 -0.86 -14.68
N ILE A 39 0.95 -1.74 -14.75
CA ILE A 39 1.51 -2.23 -16.01
C ILE A 39 0.56 -3.18 -16.74
N GLN A 40 -0.22 -4.00 -16.04
CA GLN A 40 -1.20 -4.87 -16.68
C GLN A 40 -2.30 -4.09 -17.40
N LYS A 41 -2.57 -2.84 -16.99
CA LYS A 41 -3.55 -1.94 -17.63
C LYS A 41 -3.00 -1.14 -18.83
N LEU A 42 -1.74 -1.35 -19.23
CA LEU A 42 -1.10 -0.58 -20.32
C LEU A 42 -1.89 -0.64 -21.64
N GLY A 43 -2.38 -1.83 -22.03
CA GLY A 43 -3.13 -1.99 -23.28
C GLY A 43 -4.41 -1.15 -23.31
N LEU A 44 -5.14 -1.12 -22.19
CA LEU A 44 -6.35 -0.32 -22.03
C LEU A 44 -6.06 1.19 -22.18
N TYR A 45 -4.94 1.66 -21.64
CA TYR A 45 -4.51 3.05 -21.78
C TYR A 45 -4.04 3.39 -23.20
N GLY A 46 -3.45 2.42 -23.92
CA GLY A 46 -3.13 2.55 -25.34
C GLY A 46 -4.38 2.84 -26.19
N ILE A 47 -5.47 2.11 -25.95
CA ILE A 47 -6.75 2.32 -26.63
C ILE A 47 -7.33 3.70 -26.27
N MET A 48 -7.34 4.08 -24.99
CA MET A 48 -7.80 5.41 -24.56
C MET A 48 -7.03 6.55 -25.23
N ARG A 49 -5.71 6.38 -25.41
CA ARG A 49 -4.87 7.35 -26.11
C ARG A 49 -5.20 7.42 -27.61
N ALA A 50 -5.47 6.27 -28.25
CA ALA A 50 -5.91 6.22 -29.64
C ALA A 50 -7.29 6.89 -29.85
N GLN A 51 -8.15 6.87 -28.84
CA GLN A 51 -9.44 7.58 -28.83
C GLN A 51 -9.30 9.11 -28.62
N GLY A 52 -8.07 9.64 -28.50
CA GLY A 52 -7.81 11.07 -28.36
C GLY A 52 -7.86 11.61 -26.93
N ILE A 53 -7.89 10.75 -25.91
CA ILE A 53 -7.86 11.20 -24.51
C ILE A 53 -6.46 11.75 -24.17
N GLN A 54 -6.46 12.93 -23.55
CA GLN A 54 -5.23 13.58 -23.12
C GLN A 54 -4.49 12.75 -22.06
N ILE A 55 -3.18 12.60 -22.23
CA ILE A 55 -2.28 11.90 -21.30
C ILE A 55 -2.41 12.42 -19.86
N LYS A 56 -2.60 13.74 -19.68
CA LYS A 56 -2.78 14.35 -18.36
C LYS A 56 -3.98 13.75 -17.61
N THR A 57 -5.09 13.53 -18.31
CA THR A 57 -6.32 12.94 -17.75
C THR A 57 -6.09 11.48 -17.36
N ILE A 58 -5.32 10.73 -18.15
CA ILE A 58 -4.96 9.33 -17.86
C ILE A 58 -4.13 9.25 -16.57
N VAL A 59 -3.10 10.08 -16.45
CA VAL A 59 -2.23 10.13 -15.26
C VAL A 59 -3.02 10.55 -14.02
N TRP A 60 -3.90 11.54 -14.14
CA TRP A 60 -4.76 11.97 -13.04
C TRP A 60 -5.72 10.86 -12.58
N SER A 61 -6.38 10.18 -13.53
CA SER A 61 -7.27 9.06 -13.24
C SER A 61 -6.53 7.92 -12.54
N LEU A 62 -5.31 7.60 -12.98
CA LEU A 62 -4.45 6.59 -12.35
C LEU A 62 -4.11 6.97 -10.91
N PHE A 63 -3.72 8.22 -10.66
CA PHE A 63 -3.43 8.68 -9.31
C PHE A 63 -4.66 8.57 -8.38
N CYS A 64 -5.83 9.01 -8.85
CA CYS A 64 -7.09 8.84 -8.11
C CYS A 64 -7.43 7.37 -7.84
N GLN A 65 -7.23 6.47 -8.81
CA GLN A 65 -7.48 5.04 -8.64
C GLN A 65 -6.59 4.44 -7.55
N ILE A 66 -5.29 4.76 -7.55
CA ILE A 66 -4.34 4.25 -6.56
C ILE A 66 -4.67 4.82 -5.18
N PHE A 67 -5.01 6.10 -5.10
CA PHE A 67 -5.38 6.74 -3.83
C PHE A 67 -6.65 6.11 -3.23
N LEU A 68 -7.69 5.91 -4.05
CA LEU A 68 -8.92 5.24 -3.61
C LEU A 68 -8.66 3.79 -3.20
N LEU A 69 -7.89 3.04 -4.00
CA LEU A 69 -7.54 1.65 -3.69
C LEU A 69 -6.79 1.55 -2.35
N ALA A 70 -5.77 2.40 -2.14
CA ALA A 70 -5.01 2.43 -0.90
C ALA A 70 -5.88 2.85 0.29
N GLY A 71 -6.73 3.88 0.12
CA GLY A 71 -7.65 4.34 1.17
C GLY A 71 -8.65 3.25 1.58
N MET A 72 -9.26 2.57 0.61
CA MET A 72 -10.16 1.44 0.88
C MET A 72 -9.43 0.28 1.56
N GLY A 73 -8.22 -0.06 1.12
CA GLY A 73 -7.41 -1.10 1.73
C GLY A 73 -7.08 -0.81 3.21
N ILE A 74 -6.69 0.44 3.51
CA ILE A 74 -6.42 0.87 4.89
C ILE A 74 -7.70 0.83 5.74
N ALA A 75 -8.83 1.31 5.21
CA ALA A 75 -10.11 1.27 5.91
C ALA A 75 -10.53 -0.18 6.25
N LEU A 76 -10.41 -1.10 5.28
CA LEU A 76 -10.69 -2.51 5.50
C LEU A 76 -9.74 -3.15 6.52
N ALA A 77 -8.46 -2.79 6.49
CA ALA A 77 -7.48 -3.27 7.46
C ALA A 77 -7.83 -2.82 8.90
N LEU A 78 -8.20 -1.54 9.08
CA LEU A 78 -8.62 -1.02 10.39
C LEU A 78 -9.91 -1.68 10.89
N LEU A 79 -10.89 -1.91 10.01
CA LEU A 79 -12.11 -2.66 10.34
C LEU A 79 -11.79 -4.11 10.73
N ALA A 80 -10.89 -4.77 10.00
CA ALA A 80 -10.46 -6.13 10.31
C ALA A 80 -9.77 -6.22 11.68
N ILE A 81 -8.91 -5.25 12.02
CA ILE A 81 -8.31 -5.15 13.36
C ILE A 81 -9.40 -5.01 14.43
N GLY A 82 -10.38 -4.13 14.21
CA GLY A 82 -11.53 -3.99 15.10
C GLY A 82 -12.31 -5.30 15.27
N GLY A 83 -12.53 -6.04 14.18
CA GLY A 83 -13.19 -7.35 14.22
C GLY A 83 -12.39 -8.40 15.00
N VAL A 84 -11.06 -8.44 14.84
CA VAL A 84 -10.20 -9.37 15.59
C VAL A 84 -10.25 -9.09 17.09
N ILE A 85 -10.30 -7.82 17.50
CA ILE A 85 -10.42 -7.46 18.92
C ILE A 85 -11.71 -8.03 19.54
N LEU A 86 -12.81 -8.09 18.78
CA LEU A 86 -14.08 -8.63 19.27
C LEU A 86 -14.10 -10.16 19.41
N VAL A 87 -13.33 -10.85 18.56
CA VAL A 87 -13.22 -12.32 18.58
C VAL A 87 -12.17 -12.80 19.60
N LEU A 88 -11.28 -11.91 20.03
CA LEU A 88 -10.20 -12.24 20.94
C LEU A 88 -10.75 -12.67 22.32
N PRO A 89 -10.29 -13.82 22.88
CA PRO A 89 -10.68 -14.22 24.23
C PRO A 89 -10.18 -13.19 25.26
N ALA A 90 -10.98 -12.92 26.29
CA ALA A 90 -10.74 -11.92 27.33
C ALA A 90 -9.42 -12.08 28.12
N THR A 91 -8.69 -13.18 27.89
CA THR A 91 -7.38 -13.47 28.49
C THR A 91 -6.21 -12.76 27.80
N PHE A 92 -6.40 -12.27 26.57
CA PHE A 92 -5.38 -11.50 25.86
C PHE A 92 -5.64 -10.00 25.97
N PHE A 93 -4.75 -9.29 26.66
CA PHE A 93 -4.75 -7.83 26.71
C PHE A 93 -4.13 -7.27 25.43
N PHE A 94 -4.99 -6.86 24.49
CA PHE A 94 -4.57 -6.15 23.30
C PHE A 94 -4.66 -4.64 23.54
N TYR A 95 -3.51 -3.94 23.53
CA TYR A 95 -3.45 -2.49 23.67
C TYR A 95 -3.31 -1.84 22.28
N PRO A 96 -4.36 -1.22 21.73
CA PRO A 96 -4.30 -0.55 20.44
C PRO A 96 -3.35 0.65 20.55
N SER A 97 -2.28 0.66 19.77
CA SER A 97 -1.41 1.82 19.64
C SER A 97 -1.78 2.60 18.39
N TRP A 98 -2.56 3.67 18.56
CA TRP A 98 -3.02 4.51 17.45
C TRP A 98 -1.84 5.08 16.62
N ILE A 99 -0.72 5.34 17.29
CA ILE A 99 0.53 5.81 16.67
C ILE A 99 1.05 4.76 15.67
N ALA A 100 1.16 3.49 16.05
CA ALA A 100 1.68 2.45 15.15
C ALA A 100 0.76 2.23 13.94
N TYR A 101 -0.55 2.26 14.14
CA TYR A 101 -1.52 2.16 13.04
C TYR A 101 -1.44 3.34 12.08
N SER A 102 -1.27 4.57 12.60
CA SER A 102 -1.11 5.75 11.77
C SER A 102 0.16 5.68 10.92
N VAL A 103 1.27 5.25 11.51
CA VAL A 103 2.56 5.07 10.82
C VAL A 103 2.43 4.02 9.73
N LEU A 104 1.83 2.87 10.03
CA LEU A 104 1.65 1.78 9.07
C LEU A 104 0.75 2.20 7.90
N SER A 105 -0.33 2.92 8.19
CA SER A 105 -1.26 3.47 7.19
C SER A 105 -0.56 4.46 6.26
N LEU A 106 0.28 5.34 6.82
CA LEU A 106 1.11 6.26 6.04
C LEU A 106 2.11 5.52 5.15
N VAL A 107 2.82 4.53 5.69
CA VAL A 107 3.79 3.74 4.92
C VAL A 107 3.11 3.02 3.75
N ILE A 108 1.96 2.38 3.97
CA ILE A 108 1.19 1.72 2.91
C ILE A 108 0.75 2.73 1.84
N SER A 109 0.20 3.86 2.25
CA SER A 109 -0.25 4.91 1.32
C SER A 109 0.91 5.45 0.47
N LEU A 110 2.04 5.77 1.10
CA LEU A 110 3.24 6.24 0.41
C LEU A 110 3.79 5.20 -0.57
N MET A 111 3.87 3.93 -0.16
CA MET A 111 4.39 2.87 -1.01
C MET A 111 3.46 2.54 -2.19
N ALA A 112 2.14 2.61 -1.99
CA ALA A 112 1.17 2.48 -3.06
C ALA A 112 1.33 3.59 -4.11
N LEU A 113 1.46 4.85 -3.66
CA LEU A 113 1.69 5.99 -4.55
C LEU A 113 3.03 5.87 -5.28
N LEU A 114 4.11 5.49 -4.59
CA LEU A 114 5.43 5.28 -5.19
C LEU A 114 5.39 4.18 -6.26
N GLY A 115 4.75 3.04 -6.01
CA GLY A 115 4.56 1.98 -7.01
C GLY A 115 3.81 2.46 -8.26
N GLY A 116 2.81 3.33 -8.07
CA GLY A 116 2.10 4.02 -9.14
C GLY A 116 2.97 4.98 -9.94
N VAL A 117 3.74 5.84 -9.27
CA VAL A 117 4.61 6.83 -9.94
C VAL A 117 5.73 6.13 -10.71
N ILE A 118 6.32 5.08 -10.16
CA ILE A 118 7.40 4.30 -10.79
C ILE A 118 6.92 3.60 -12.08
N SER A 119 5.63 3.30 -12.21
CA SER A 119 5.06 2.68 -13.43
C SER A 119 4.71 3.69 -14.53
N LEU A 120 4.60 5.00 -14.24
CA LEU A 120 4.27 6.05 -15.21
C LEU A 120 5.22 6.14 -16.43
N PRO A 121 6.56 6.04 -16.30
CA PRO A 121 7.45 6.14 -17.45
C PRO A 121 7.26 4.98 -18.45
N ARG A 122 6.92 3.79 -17.94
CA ARG A 122 6.59 2.62 -18.77
C ARG A 122 5.26 2.86 -19.51
N LEU A 123 4.28 3.45 -18.83
CA LEU A 123 2.99 3.86 -19.43
C LEU A 123 3.15 4.87 -20.57
N LEU A 124 4.00 5.88 -20.38
CA LEU A 124 4.18 6.95 -21.37
C LEU A 124 5.00 6.53 -22.61
N LYS A 125 5.82 5.48 -22.48
CA LYS A 125 6.63 4.92 -23.58
C LYS A 125 5.89 3.92 -24.47
N VAL A 126 4.65 3.54 -24.15
CA VAL A 126 3.87 2.66 -25.04
C VAL A 126 3.37 3.49 -26.22
N ASP A 127 3.85 3.15 -27.41
CA ASP A 127 3.40 3.79 -28.64
C ASP A 127 2.02 3.25 -29.04
N PRO A 128 1.07 4.15 -29.40
CA PRO A 128 -0.32 3.79 -29.65
C PRO A 128 -0.53 2.90 -30.89
N ILE A 129 0.43 2.86 -31.82
CA ILE A 129 0.35 2.06 -33.05
C ILE A 129 0.49 0.56 -32.79
N THR A 130 1.23 0.13 -31.76
CA THR A 130 1.36 -1.31 -31.44
C THR A 130 0.14 -1.86 -30.69
N ALA A 131 -0.62 -1.02 -29.99
CA ALA A 131 -1.80 -1.45 -29.23
C ALA A 131 -3.05 -1.71 -30.08
N ILE A 132 -3.03 -1.36 -31.36
CA ILE A 132 -4.12 -1.64 -32.33
C ILE A 132 -3.81 -2.89 -33.17
N ALA A 133 -2.56 -3.35 -33.17
CA ALA A 133 -2.10 -4.48 -33.99
C ALA A 133 -2.08 -5.83 -33.23
N GLU A 134 -2.48 -5.84 -31.95
CA GLU A 134 -2.76 -7.02 -31.13
C GLU A 134 -4.20 -6.91 -30.60
#